data_AF-A0A484ASH3-F1
#
_entry.id   AF-A0A484ASH3-F1
#
_cell.length_a   1.000
_cell.length_b   1.000
_cell.length_c   1.000
_cell.angle_alpha   90.00
_cell.angle_beta   90.00
_cell.angle_gamma   90.00
#
_symmetry.space_group_name_H-M   'P 1'
#
loop_
_entity.id
_entity.type
_entity.pdbx_description
1 polymer ?
#
loop_
_entity_poly.entity_id
_entity_poly.type
_entity_poly.pdbx_seq_one_letter_code
_entity_poly.pdbx_strand_id
1 'polypeptide(L)' 'WVSPEGEKIEVSYVADENGYQPKSDSLPTPPPIPDEIERALKWIAANPPAPDSKN' A
#
# COMPACT_ATOMS: atom_id res chain seq x y z
N TRP A 1 -19.37 5.80 -13.45
CA TRP A 1 -20.41 4.75 -13.63
C TRP A 1 -20.95 4.42 -12.24
N VAL A 2 -22.21 4.00 -12.11
CA VAL A 2 -22.78 3.63 -10.79
C VAL A 2 -23.02 2.14 -10.81
N SER A 3 -22.48 1.42 -9.82
CA SER A 3 -22.64 -0.02 -9.71
C SER A 3 -24.10 -0.39 -9.41
N PRO A 4 -24.53 -1.63 -9.66
CA PRO A 4 -25.85 -2.12 -9.25
C PRO A 4 -26.14 -1.96 -7.74
N GLU A 5 -25.09 -1.87 -6.92
CA GLU A 5 -25.12 -1.66 -5.47
C GLU A 5 -25.18 -0.18 -5.07
N GLY A 6 -25.18 0.75 -6.04
CA GLY A 6 -25.27 2.19 -5.82
C GLY A 6 -23.93 2.90 -5.62
N GLU A 7 -22.80 2.21 -5.76
CA GLU A 7 -21.48 2.79 -5.56
C GLU A 7 -21.03 3.58 -6.79
N LYS A 8 -20.53 4.80 -6.59
CA LYS A 8 -19.99 5.62 -7.69
C LYS A 8 -18.57 5.16 -7.98
N ILE A 9 -18.39 4.48 -9.10
CA ILE A 9 -17.10 3.97 -9.55
C ILE A 9 -16.44 5.03 -10.43
N GLU A 10 -15.30 5.52 -9.94
CA GLU A 10 -14.41 6.45 -10.61
C GLU A 10 -13.08 5.76 -10.89
N VAL A 11 -12.63 5.81 -12.14
CA VAL A 11 -11.36 5.24 -12.57
C VAL A 11 -10.53 6.36 -13.17
N SER A 12 -9.36 6.59 -12.58
CA SER A 12 -8.36 7.54 -13.07
C SER A 12 -7.17 6.79 -13.64
N TYR A 13 -6.39 7.47 -14.47
CA TYR A 13 -5.30 6.87 -15.22
C TYR A 13 -4.10 7.82 -15.28
N VAL A 14 -2.89 7.28 -15.12
CA VAL A 14 -1.64 8.03 -15.34
C VAL A 14 -1.02 7.58 -16.66
N ALA A 15 -0.89 8.52 -17.60
CA ALA A 15 -0.26 8.29 -18.90
C ALA A 15 1.23 8.67 -18.85
N ASP A 16 2.05 7.85 -18.19
CA ASP A 16 3.51 8.02 -18.11
C ASP A 16 4.25 6.90 -18.85
N GLU A 17 5.59 6.93 -18.78
CA GLU A 17 6.47 5.94 -19.42
C GLU A 17 6.31 4.53 -18.83
N ASN A 18 5.67 4.38 -17.66
CA ASN A 18 5.45 3.11 -16.99
C ASN A 18 4.19 2.39 -17.49
N GLY A 19 3.51 2.94 -18.50
CA GLY A 19 2.39 2.29 -19.18
C GLY A 19 1.10 2.36 -18.38
N TYR A 20 0.21 1.36 -18.55
CA TYR A 20 -1.16 1.48 -18.08
C TYR A 20 -1.32 1.32 -16.55
N GLN A 21 -1.42 2.43 -15.80
CA GLN A 21 -1.64 2.48 -14.35
C GLN A 21 -3.03 3.04 -13.96
N PRO A 22 -4.10 2.22 -13.95
CA PRO A 22 -5.41 2.65 -13.48
C PRO A 22 -5.43 2.75 -11.96
N LYS A 23 -6.10 3.79 -11.42
CA LYS A 23 -6.37 3.96 -9.99
C LYS A 23 -7.86 4.09 -9.78
N SER A 24 -8.42 3.22 -8.95
CA SER A 24 -9.81 3.26 -8.50
C SER A 24 -9.96 2.47 -7.21
N ASP A 25 -10.80 2.97 -6.30
CA ASP A 25 -11.11 2.32 -5.03
C ASP A 25 -11.81 0.96 -5.23
N SER A 26 -12.41 0.76 -6.41
CA SER A 26 -13.08 -0.49 -6.78
C SER A 26 -12.14 -1.53 -7.43
N LEU A 27 -10.84 -1.23 -7.58
CA LEU A 27 -9.86 -2.22 -8.08
C LEU A 27 -9.47 -3.22 -6.98
N PRO A 28 -9.08 -4.45 -7.35
CA PRO A 28 -8.54 -5.40 -6.39
C PRO A 28 -7.32 -4.81 -5.67
N THR A 29 -7.41 -4.66 -4.36
CA THR A 29 -6.26 -4.31 -3.53
C THR A 29 -5.42 -5.57 -3.27
N PRO A 30 -4.09 -5.45 -3.15
CA PRO A 30 -3.29 -6.56 -2.64
C PRO A 30 -3.79 -6.99 -1.25
N PRO A 31 -3.56 -8.26 -0.87
CA PRO A 31 -3.93 -8.73 0.46
C PRO A 31 -3.23 -7.88 1.54
N PRO A 32 -3.83 -7.78 2.74
CA PRO A 32 -3.20 -7.09 3.85
C PRO A 32 -1.85 -7.74 4.20
N ILE A 33 -0.95 -6.94 4.77
CA ILE A 33 0.32 -7.44 5.31
C ILE A 33 0.01 -8.48 6.39
N PRO A 34 0.67 -9.65 6.41
CA PRO A 34 0.49 -10.62 7.49
C PRO A 34 0.82 -10.04 8.88
N ASP A 35 0.06 -10.40 9.91
CA ASP A 35 0.19 -9.89 11.28
C ASP A 35 1.61 -10.09 11.87
N GLU A 36 2.28 -11.19 11.51
CA GLU A 36 3.65 -11.49 11.93
C GLU A 36 4.63 -10.42 11.43
N ILE A 37 4.47 -10.01 10.17
CA ILE A 37 5.33 -9.03 9.51
C ILE A 37 5.05 -7.66 10.10
N GLU A 38 3.78 -7.30 10.30
CA GLU A 38 3.44 -6.04 10.95
C GLU A 38 4.02 -5.96 12.37
N ARG A 39 3.94 -7.03 13.15
CA ARG A 39 4.56 -7.12 14.49
C ARG A 39 6.08 -6.99 14.43
N ALA A 40 6.73 -7.66 13.49
CA ALA A 40 8.17 -7.56 13.31
C ALA A 40 8.60 -6.12 12.96
N LEU A 41 7.89 -5.46 12.05
CA LEU A 41 8.15 -4.06 11.68
C LEU A 41 7.96 -3.11 12.87
N LYS A 42 6.89 -3.28 13.65
CA LYS A 42 6.66 -2.50 14.89
C LYS A 42 7.79 -2.73 15.90
N TRP A 43 8.27 -3.96 16.05
CA TRP A 43 9.40 -4.26 16.94
C TRP A 43 10.69 -3.58 16.46
N ILE A 44 11.02 -3.66 15.17
CA ILE A 44 12.22 -3.01 14.61
C ILE A 44 12.13 -1.49 14.80
N ALA A 45 10.98 -0.89 14.55
CA ALA A 45 10.76 0.54 14.75
C ALA A 45 10.92 0.97 16.23
N ALA A 46 10.47 0.13 17.16
CA ALA A 46 10.59 0.38 18.60
C ALA A 46 11.99 0.07 19.17
N ASN A 47 12.79 -0.74 18.48
CA ASN A 47 14.13 -1.17 18.90
C ASN A 47 15.16 -0.75 17.86
N PRO A 48 15.41 0.57 17.68
CA PRO A 48 16.42 1.02 16.76
C PRO A 48 17.79 0.46 17.17
N PRO A 49 18.65 0.08 16.21
CA PRO A 49 20.01 -0.34 16.52
C PRO A 49 20.73 0.79 17.27
N ALA A 50 21.58 0.41 18.23
CA ALA A 50 22.44 1.38 18.89
C ALA A 50 23.25 2.14 17.83
N PRO A 51 23.45 3.46 17.99
CA PRO A 51 24.28 4.21 17.07
C PRO A 51 25.65 3.52 16.99
N ASP A 52 26.10 3.26 15.76
CA ASP A 52 27.40 2.66 15.50
C ASP A 52 28.48 3.51 16.16
N SER A 53 29.06 3.03 17.26
CA SER A 53 30.19 3.68 17.90
C SER A 53 31.42 3.39 17.07
N LYS A 54 31.57 4.11 15.95
CA LYS A 54 32.82 4.14 15.17
C LYS A 54 33.92 4.72 16.06
N ASN A 55 34.85 3.85 16.50
CA ASN A 55 36.17 4.24 16.96
C ASN A 55 37.10 4.51 15.78
#